data_AF-L8LMP4-F1
#
_entry.id   AF-L8LMP4-F1
#
_cell.length_a   1.000
_cell.length_b   1.000
_cell.length_c   1.000
_cell.angle_alpha   90.00
_cell.angle_beta   90.00
_cell.angle_gamma   90.00
#
_symmetry.space_group_name_H-M   'P 1'
#
loop_
_entity.id
_entity.type
_entity.pdbx_description
1 polymer ?
#
loop_
_entity_poly.entity_id
_entity_poly.type
_entity_poly.pdbx_seq_one_letter_code
_entity_poly.pdbx_strand_id
1 'polypeptide(L)'
;MAINSGTLGLSAILCISIYPDLILHKLFPVSHLLRKNGMTIQTKKLYSADFHLWLETTVQLLRERKLDEIDYENLIEELESMGKSEKSALESNLRILLMHLLKWKYQPQKLTNSWKYTIIEHCLRINKSFKASPSLKKYFEEIFPETYQDARKLTSVETGIAKDKFPVQCPFTKDDVLNSENWFSD
;
A
#
# COMPACT_ATOMS: atom_id res chain seq x y z
N MET A 1 -76.11 -1.67 37.36
CA MET A 1 -76.28 -2.55 36.19
C MET A 1 -75.29 -2.04 35.15
N ALA A 2 -74.03 -2.47 35.16
CA ALA A 2 -73.43 -3.73 34.69
C ALA A 2 -72.56 -3.41 33.46
N ILE A 3 -71.27 -3.71 33.62
CA ILE A 3 -70.16 -3.56 32.67
C ILE A 3 -70.14 -4.80 31.78
N ASN A 4 -69.75 -4.70 30.50
CA ASN A 4 -68.91 -5.75 29.92
C ASN A 4 -68.08 -5.33 28.70
N SER A 5 -66.78 -5.54 28.86
CA SER A 5 -65.67 -5.47 27.91
C SER A 5 -65.45 -6.84 27.25
N GLY A 6 -65.38 -6.90 25.92
CA GLY A 6 -65.20 -8.15 25.15
C GLY A 6 -64.03 -8.10 24.18
N THR A 7 -62.87 -8.55 24.64
CA THR A 7 -61.89 -9.41 23.94
C THR A 7 -61.52 -9.14 22.47
N LEU A 8 -60.44 -8.36 22.25
CA LEU A 8 -59.55 -8.54 21.09
C LEU A 8 -58.54 -9.66 21.42
N GLY A 9 -59.01 -10.91 21.30
CA GLY A 9 -58.23 -12.12 21.58
C GLY A 9 -57.54 -12.70 20.34
N LEU A 10 -56.21 -12.83 20.44
CA LEU A 10 -55.42 -13.98 19.97
C LEU A 10 -55.09 -14.19 18.48
N SER A 11 -55.61 -13.42 17.51
CA SER A 11 -55.22 -13.66 16.11
C SER A 11 -53.82 -13.14 15.74
N ALA A 12 -53.24 -12.20 16.49
CA ALA A 12 -51.94 -11.60 16.15
C ALA A 12 -50.73 -12.36 16.75
N ILE A 13 -50.94 -13.18 17.78
CA ILE A 13 -49.85 -13.85 18.50
C ILE A 13 -49.47 -15.19 17.82
N LEU A 14 -50.39 -15.81 17.06
CA LEU A 14 -50.10 -17.07 16.37
C LEU A 14 -49.25 -16.93 15.09
N CYS A 15 -49.07 -15.72 14.54
CA CYS A 15 -48.28 -15.54 13.32
C CYS A 15 -46.76 -15.55 13.56
N ILE A 16 -46.32 -15.51 14.82
CA ILE A 16 -44.89 -15.41 15.20
C ILE A 16 -44.19 -16.77 15.22
N SER A 17 -44.92 -17.90 15.23
CA SER A 17 -44.29 -19.22 15.43
C SER A 17 -43.99 -20.03 14.16
N ILE A 18 -44.23 -19.50 12.96
CA ILE A 18 -44.12 -20.30 11.71
C ILE A 18 -43.10 -19.73 10.70
N TYR A 19 -42.76 -18.44 10.73
CA TYR A 19 -41.74 -17.85 9.84
C TYR A 19 -40.96 -16.69 10.50
N PRO A 20 -39.86 -16.94 11.23
CA PRO A 20 -39.06 -15.86 11.83
C PRO A 20 -38.28 -15.03 10.80
N ASP A 21 -38.07 -15.56 9.59
CA ASP A 21 -37.17 -14.94 8.60
C ASP A 21 -37.85 -14.06 7.53
N LEU A 22 -39.19 -13.98 7.49
CA LEU A 22 -39.89 -13.21 6.44
C LEU A 22 -40.44 -11.84 6.88
N ILE A 23 -40.26 -11.43 8.15
CA ILE A 23 -40.83 -10.17 8.67
C ILE A 23 -39.76 -9.13 9.01
N LEU A 24 -38.48 -9.50 9.19
CA LEU A 24 -37.43 -8.52 9.52
C LEU A 24 -37.06 -7.58 8.37
N HIS A 25 -37.37 -7.92 7.12
CA HIS A 25 -36.98 -7.12 5.96
C HIS A 25 -38.02 -6.07 5.50
N LYS A 26 -39.22 -6.00 6.10
CA LYS A 26 -40.30 -5.10 5.65
C LYS A 26 -40.67 -3.97 6.62
N LEU A 27 -40.02 -3.86 7.78
CA LEU A 27 -40.35 -2.85 8.80
C LEU A 27 -39.18 -1.94 9.25
N PHE A 28 -38.03 -1.98 8.58
CA PHE A 28 -36.98 -0.95 8.72
C PHE A 28 -36.90 -0.10 7.44
N PRO A 29 -37.76 0.92 7.29
CA PRO A 29 -37.95 1.60 6.01
C PRO A 29 -36.92 2.74 5.88
N VAL A 30 -36.27 2.81 4.71
CA VAL A 30 -35.63 3.96 4.01
C VAL A 30 -34.81 4.98 4.83
N SER A 31 -35.31 5.48 5.96
CA SER A 31 -34.61 6.34 6.93
C SER A 31 -33.24 5.81 7.36
N HIS A 32 -33.10 4.50 7.58
CA HIS A 32 -31.81 3.89 7.90
C HIS A 32 -30.85 3.95 6.70
N LEU A 33 -31.34 3.74 5.48
CA LEU A 33 -30.56 3.84 4.24
C LEU A 33 -30.18 5.31 3.93
N LEU A 34 -31.09 6.27 4.14
CA LEU A 34 -30.81 7.70 3.97
C LEU A 34 -29.81 8.22 5.00
N ARG A 35 -29.93 7.78 6.27
CA ARG A 35 -28.96 8.10 7.33
C ARG A 35 -27.59 7.49 7.02
N LYS A 36 -27.55 6.24 6.53
CA LYS A 36 -26.32 5.56 6.10
C LYS A 36 -25.64 6.28 4.94
N ASN A 37 -26.39 6.59 3.87
CA ASN A 37 -25.86 7.38 2.75
C ASN A 37 -25.35 8.75 3.22
N GLY A 38 -26.05 9.39 4.15
CA GLY A 38 -25.61 10.64 4.77
C GLY A 38 -24.31 10.52 5.55
N MET A 39 -24.02 9.35 6.14
CA MET A 39 -22.75 9.09 6.83
C MET A 39 -21.62 8.79 5.85
N THR A 40 -21.86 7.97 4.81
CA THR A 40 -20.88 7.70 3.75
C THR A 40 -20.51 8.97 2.96
N ILE A 41 -21.47 9.87 2.75
CA ILE A 41 -21.20 11.18 2.13
C ILE A 41 -20.35 12.07 3.06
N GLN A 42 -20.53 11.98 4.38
CA GLN A 42 -19.70 12.71 5.33
C GLN A 42 -18.28 12.17 5.39
N THR A 43 -18.09 10.85 5.38
CA THR A 43 -16.75 10.25 5.30
C THR A 43 -16.04 10.66 4.00
N LYS A 44 -16.72 10.63 2.85
CA LYS A 44 -16.16 11.16 1.59
C LYS A 44 -15.68 12.61 1.67
N LYS A 45 -16.43 13.49 2.35
CA LYS A 45 -16.02 14.89 2.54
C LYS A 45 -14.79 15.01 3.43
N LEU A 46 -14.71 14.20 4.48
CA LEU A 46 -13.56 14.18 5.39
C LEU A 46 -12.27 13.85 4.66
N TYR A 47 -12.27 12.94 3.68
CA TYR A 47 -11.07 12.60 2.90
C TYR A 47 -10.35 13.85 2.36
N SER A 48 -11.10 14.74 1.73
CA SER A 48 -10.56 15.98 1.14
C SER A 48 -10.27 17.10 2.15
N ALA A 49 -10.95 17.11 3.30
CA ALA A 49 -10.89 18.21 4.27
C ALA A 49 -9.91 17.96 5.41
N ASP A 50 -9.84 16.72 5.89
CA ASP A 50 -8.96 16.25 6.94
C ASP A 50 -8.69 14.74 6.74
N PHE A 51 -7.64 14.47 5.96
CA PHE A 51 -7.22 13.10 5.64
C PHE A 51 -6.92 12.26 6.89
N HIS A 52 -6.33 12.86 7.93
CA HIS A 52 -5.97 12.13 9.13
C HIS A 52 -7.23 11.68 9.89
N LEU A 53 -8.18 12.59 10.07
CA LEU A 53 -9.46 12.27 10.68
C LEU A 53 -10.26 11.25 9.85
N TRP A 54 -10.21 11.35 8.52
CA TRP A 54 -10.80 10.34 7.63
C TRP A 54 -10.19 8.95 7.85
N LEU A 55 -8.86 8.85 7.97
CA LEU A 55 -8.16 7.58 8.22
C LEU A 55 -8.56 6.98 9.57
N GLU A 56 -8.54 7.78 10.65
CA GLU A 56 -8.95 7.33 11.98
C GLU A 56 -10.41 6.87 11.99
N THR A 57 -11.30 7.63 11.35
CA THR A 57 -12.72 7.29 11.21
C THR A 57 -12.90 5.99 10.45
N THR A 58 -12.21 5.82 9.32
CA THR A 58 -12.27 4.60 8.49
C THR A 58 -11.78 3.37 9.26
N VAL A 59 -10.68 3.50 10.02
CA VAL A 59 -10.19 2.44 10.91
C VAL A 59 -11.21 2.09 11.99
N GLN A 60 -11.87 3.07 12.59
CA GLN A 60 -12.89 2.83 13.60
C GLN A 60 -14.12 2.11 13.02
N LEU A 61 -14.59 2.53 11.83
CA LEU A 61 -15.70 1.87 11.13
C LEU A 61 -15.38 0.41 10.80
N LEU A 62 -14.14 0.12 10.36
CA LEU A 62 -13.67 -1.25 10.11
C LEU A 62 -13.66 -2.09 11.40
N ARG A 63 -13.17 -1.54 12.52
CA ARG A 63 -13.15 -2.24 13.83
C ARG A 63 -14.55 -2.56 14.33
N GLU A 64 -15.48 -1.64 14.16
CA GLU A 64 -16.89 -1.80 14.56
C GLU A 64 -17.70 -2.64 13.56
N ARG A 65 -17.08 -3.08 12.46
CA ARG A 65 -17.73 -3.80 11.34
C ARG A 65 -18.91 -3.04 10.74
N LYS A 66 -18.87 -1.71 10.77
CA LYS A 66 -19.84 -0.82 10.12
C LYS A 66 -19.51 -0.66 8.64
N LEU A 67 -19.50 -1.79 7.93
CA LEU A 67 -19.00 -1.90 6.55
C LEU A 67 -19.80 -1.05 5.56
N ASP A 68 -21.07 -0.76 5.83
CA ASP A 68 -21.93 0.05 4.96
C ASP A 68 -21.59 1.55 4.98
N GLU A 69 -20.85 2.00 6.00
CA GLU A 69 -20.52 3.43 6.21
C GLU A 69 -19.12 3.77 5.66
N ILE A 70 -18.38 2.76 5.22
CA ILE A 70 -17.02 2.90 4.68
C ILE A 70 -17.07 3.59 3.33
N ASP A 71 -16.18 4.55 3.17
CA ASP A 71 -15.87 5.17 1.91
C ASP A 71 -14.93 4.29 1.07
N TYR A 72 -15.50 3.30 0.38
CA TYR A 72 -14.74 2.29 -0.34
C TYR A 72 -13.92 2.85 -1.50
N GLU A 73 -14.38 3.90 -2.18
CA GLU A 73 -13.66 4.49 -3.32
C GLU A 73 -12.30 5.02 -2.86
N ASN A 74 -12.30 5.91 -1.86
CA ASN A 74 -11.06 6.47 -1.33
C ASN A 74 -10.23 5.41 -0.58
N LEU A 75 -10.87 4.45 0.11
CA LEU A 75 -10.12 3.37 0.78
C LEU A 75 -9.38 2.47 -0.23
N ILE A 76 -10.02 2.10 -1.34
CA ILE A 76 -9.38 1.29 -2.39
C ILE A 76 -8.24 2.08 -3.02
N GLU A 77 -8.47 3.34 -3.36
CA GLU A 77 -7.44 4.21 -3.93
C GLU A 77 -6.22 4.31 -3.01
N GLU A 78 -6.40 4.51 -1.70
CA GLU A 78 -5.30 4.56 -0.76
C GLU A 78 -4.55 3.21 -0.64
N LEU A 79 -5.26 2.09 -0.64
CA LEU A 79 -4.61 0.77 -0.59
C LEU A 79 -3.79 0.49 -1.86
N GLU A 80 -4.29 0.90 -3.03
CA GLU A 80 -3.57 0.80 -4.30
C GLU A 80 -2.38 1.76 -4.35
N SER A 81 -2.55 2.99 -3.86
CA SER A 81 -1.51 4.03 -3.81
C SER A 81 -0.35 3.62 -2.90
N MET A 82 -0.66 2.99 -1.75
CA MET A 82 0.34 2.45 -0.82
C MET A 82 1.20 1.38 -1.50
N GLY A 83 0.58 0.42 -2.19
CA GLY A 83 1.31 -0.64 -2.91
C GLY A 83 2.19 -0.07 -4.05
N LYS A 84 1.70 0.93 -4.78
CA LYS A 84 2.47 1.65 -5.81
C LYS A 84 3.65 2.42 -5.22
N SER A 85 3.46 3.04 -4.05
CA SER A 85 4.50 3.81 -3.36
C SER A 85 5.65 2.92 -2.88
N GLU A 86 5.35 1.74 -2.31
CA GLU A 86 6.37 0.75 -1.93
C GLU A 86 7.20 0.28 -3.13
N LYS A 87 6.53 -0.04 -4.24
CA LYS A 87 7.18 -0.43 -5.50
C LYS A 87 8.08 0.68 -6.06
N SER A 88 7.57 1.91 -6.11
CA SER A 88 8.32 3.07 -6.60
C SER A 88 9.54 3.38 -5.73
N ALA A 89 9.40 3.25 -4.41
CA ALA A 89 10.50 3.41 -3.47
C ALA A 89 11.58 2.33 -3.67
N LEU A 90 11.18 1.07 -3.87
CA LEU A 90 12.11 -0.04 -4.15
C LEU A 90 12.93 0.22 -5.42
N GLU A 91 12.25 0.58 -6.51
CA GLU A 91 12.88 0.90 -7.79
C GLU A 91 13.86 2.06 -7.67
N SER A 92 13.47 3.14 -6.97
CA SER A 92 14.34 4.29 -6.75
C SER A 92 15.60 3.93 -5.96
N ASN A 93 15.45 3.14 -4.88
CA ASN A 93 16.59 2.66 -4.10
C ASN A 93 17.52 1.76 -4.94
N LEU A 94 16.95 0.85 -5.74
CA LEU A 94 17.71 -0.02 -6.64
C LEU A 94 18.49 0.79 -7.68
N ARG A 95 17.85 1.79 -8.29
CA ARG A 95 18.51 2.65 -9.29
C ARG A 95 19.70 3.40 -8.69
N ILE A 96 19.52 4.03 -7.54
CA ILE A 96 20.60 4.78 -6.87
C ILE A 96 21.75 3.85 -6.48
N LEU A 97 21.42 2.65 -5.97
CA LEU A 97 22.40 1.65 -5.61
C LEU A 97 23.21 1.19 -6.83
N LEU A 98 22.55 0.80 -7.92
CA LEU A 98 23.22 0.39 -9.16
C LEU A 98 24.10 1.51 -9.74
N MET A 99 23.64 2.77 -9.68
CA MET A 99 24.46 3.91 -10.09
C MET A 99 25.75 4.02 -9.27
N HIS A 100 25.65 3.87 -7.95
CA HIS A 100 26.82 3.97 -7.08
C HIS A 100 27.74 2.77 -7.20
N LEU A 101 27.23 1.57 -7.46
CA LEU A 101 28.05 0.39 -7.77
C LEU A 101 28.81 0.56 -9.09
N LEU A 102 28.18 1.15 -10.12
CA LEU A 102 28.88 1.52 -11.36
C LEU A 102 29.96 2.57 -11.10
N LYS A 103 29.66 3.62 -10.35
CA LYS A 103 30.65 4.64 -9.95
C LYS A 103 31.82 4.01 -9.19
N TRP A 104 31.53 3.12 -8.24
CA TRP A 104 32.52 2.40 -7.45
C TRP A 104 33.46 1.57 -8.33
N LYS A 105 32.90 0.79 -9.27
CA LYS A 105 33.68 -0.10 -10.13
C LYS A 105 34.51 0.63 -11.20
N TYR A 106 33.98 1.72 -11.75
CA TYR A 106 34.58 2.39 -12.92
C TYR A 106 35.25 3.74 -12.61
N GLN A 107 35.19 4.21 -11.35
CA GLN A 107 35.95 5.37 -10.87
C GLN A 107 36.70 5.06 -9.56
N PRO A 108 37.62 4.07 -9.54
CA PRO A 108 38.37 3.67 -8.34
C PRO A 108 39.22 4.80 -7.72
N GLN A 109 39.53 5.85 -8.49
CA GLN A 109 40.22 7.05 -8.03
C GLN A 109 39.32 8.04 -7.26
N LYS A 110 38.00 7.82 -7.21
CA LYS A 110 37.01 8.68 -6.54
C LYS A 110 36.25 7.96 -5.42
N LEU A 111 36.79 6.86 -4.91
CA LEU A 111 36.20 6.11 -3.80
C LEU A 111 36.21 6.97 -2.53
N THR A 112 35.04 7.48 -2.15
CA THR A 112 34.86 8.29 -0.95
C THR A 112 33.98 7.58 0.07
N ASN A 113 34.12 7.94 1.33
CA ASN A 113 33.23 7.46 2.40
C ASN A 113 31.76 7.80 2.13
N SER A 114 31.48 8.91 1.44
CA SER A 114 30.13 9.26 1.02
C SER A 114 29.55 8.24 0.05
N TRP A 115 30.31 7.79 -0.95
CA TRP A 115 29.83 6.76 -1.89
C TRP A 115 29.64 5.41 -1.21
N LYS A 116 30.56 5.02 -0.32
CA LYS A 116 30.42 3.82 0.52
C LYS A 116 29.15 3.88 1.36
N TYR A 117 28.91 5.01 2.03
CA TYR A 117 27.68 5.25 2.79
C TYR A 117 26.43 5.09 1.93
N THR A 118 26.39 5.69 0.74
CA THR A 118 25.23 5.59 -0.15
C THR A 118 24.95 4.15 -0.59
N ILE A 119 25.98 3.37 -0.90
CA ILE A 119 25.82 1.94 -1.23
C ILE A 119 25.20 1.18 -0.06
N ILE A 120 25.77 1.33 1.15
CA ILE A 120 25.29 0.65 2.36
C ILE A 120 23.84 1.05 2.67
N GLU A 121 23.55 2.36 2.67
CA GLU A 121 22.22 2.89 3.01
C GLU A 121 21.13 2.37 2.07
N HIS A 122 21.35 2.40 0.75
CA HIS A 122 20.35 1.93 -0.19
C HIS A 122 20.21 0.40 -0.19
N CYS A 123 21.30 -0.34 0.04
CA CYS A 123 21.25 -1.78 0.26
C CYS A 123 20.39 -2.13 1.50
N LEU A 124 20.61 -1.44 2.62
CA LEU A 124 19.83 -1.63 3.85
C LEU A 124 18.35 -1.27 3.64
N ARG A 125 18.04 -0.21 2.90
CA ARG A 125 16.65 0.15 2.58
C ARG A 125 15.94 -0.94 1.78
N ILE A 126 16.57 -1.49 0.75
CA ILE A 126 16.01 -2.58 -0.05
C ILE A 126 15.76 -3.82 0.83
N ASN A 127 16.76 -4.21 1.62
CA ASN A 127 16.63 -5.35 2.53
C ASN A 127 15.54 -5.13 3.59
N LYS A 128 15.40 -3.91 4.11
CA LYS A 128 14.31 -3.54 5.02
C LYS A 128 12.94 -3.65 4.36
N SER A 129 12.81 -3.21 3.10
CA SER A 129 11.57 -3.38 2.32
C SER A 129 11.24 -4.86 2.13
N PHE A 130 12.21 -5.73 1.85
CA PHE A 130 11.97 -7.17 1.74
C PHE A 130 11.59 -7.84 3.06
N LYS A 131 12.11 -7.34 4.19
CA LYS A 131 11.73 -7.82 5.51
C LYS A 131 10.30 -7.43 5.87
N ALA A 132 9.88 -6.22 5.49
CA ALA A 132 8.51 -5.75 5.72
C ALA A 132 7.50 -6.43 4.77
N SER A 133 7.86 -6.53 3.48
CA SER A 133 6.99 -7.04 2.42
C SER A 133 7.75 -8.05 1.54
N PRO A 134 7.81 -9.35 1.93
CA PRO A 134 8.54 -10.38 1.17
C PRO A 134 8.07 -10.54 -0.29
N SER A 135 6.82 -10.20 -0.58
CA SER A 135 6.25 -10.19 -1.94
C SER A 135 6.96 -9.22 -2.89
N LEU A 136 7.62 -8.17 -2.37
CA LEU A 136 8.39 -7.22 -3.19
C LEU A 136 9.61 -7.84 -3.87
N LYS A 137 10.10 -9.00 -3.39
CA LYS A 137 11.22 -9.70 -4.03
C LYS A 137 10.89 -10.05 -5.48
N LYS A 138 9.67 -10.51 -5.77
CA LYS A 138 9.26 -10.82 -7.15
C LYS A 138 9.29 -9.59 -8.04
N TYR A 139 8.82 -8.45 -7.52
CA TYR A 139 8.84 -7.18 -8.26
C TYR A 139 10.28 -6.69 -8.48
N PHE A 140 11.17 -6.83 -7.49
CA PHE A 140 12.59 -6.53 -7.65
C PHE A 140 13.23 -7.32 -8.80
N GLU A 141 12.97 -8.63 -8.86
CA GLU A 141 13.49 -9.50 -9.93
C GLU A 141 13.02 -9.05 -11.32
N GLU A 142 11.77 -8.61 -11.41
CA GLU A 142 11.12 -8.13 -12.64
C GLU A 142 11.74 -6.82 -13.15
N ILE A 143 11.90 -5.82 -12.27
CA ILE A 143 12.39 -4.50 -12.66
C ILE A 143 13.92 -4.41 -12.81
N PHE A 144 14.67 -5.34 -12.22
CA PHE A 144 16.14 -5.26 -12.15
C PHE A 144 16.84 -4.96 -13.49
N PRO A 145 16.50 -5.64 -14.61
CA PRO A 145 17.16 -5.38 -15.90
C PRO A 145 16.90 -3.97 -16.43
N GLU A 146 15.67 -3.47 -16.30
CA GLU A 146 15.29 -2.13 -16.75
C GLU A 146 15.92 -1.05 -15.87
N THR A 147 15.83 -1.21 -14.54
CA THR A 147 16.44 -0.30 -13.57
C THR A 147 17.96 -0.20 -13.76
N TYR A 148 18.61 -1.30 -14.18
CA TYR A 148 20.02 -1.25 -14.56
C TYR A 148 20.30 -0.40 -15.79
N GLN A 149 19.48 -0.45 -16.84
CA GLN A 149 19.67 0.41 -18.01
C GLN A 149 19.52 1.89 -17.67
N ASP A 150 18.57 2.21 -16.79
CA ASP A 150 18.40 3.56 -16.26
C ASP A 150 19.60 4.01 -15.45
N ALA A 151 20.05 3.19 -14.51
CA ALA A 151 21.26 3.47 -13.72
C ALA A 151 22.48 3.69 -14.63
N ARG A 152 22.66 2.84 -15.64
CA ARG A 152 23.73 2.96 -16.64
C ARG A 152 23.67 4.29 -17.41
N LYS A 153 22.48 4.73 -17.82
CA LYS A 153 22.28 6.02 -18.49
C LYS A 153 22.60 7.18 -17.55
N LEU A 154 22.06 7.15 -16.33
CA LEU A 154 22.25 8.22 -15.34
C LEU A 154 23.71 8.33 -14.87
N THR A 155 24.39 7.21 -14.63
CA THR A 155 25.82 7.20 -14.30
C THR A 155 26.65 7.79 -15.44
N SER A 156 26.32 7.49 -16.70
CA SER A 156 27.02 8.10 -17.84
C SER A 156 26.91 9.62 -17.85
N VAL A 157 25.71 10.15 -17.59
CA VAL A 157 25.47 11.59 -17.50
C VAL A 157 26.21 12.21 -16.31
N GLU A 158 26.14 11.59 -15.12
CA GLU A 158 26.74 12.12 -13.89
C GLU A 158 28.28 12.11 -13.93
N THR A 159 28.87 11.05 -14.49
CA THR A 159 30.32 10.83 -14.44
C THR A 159 31.07 11.39 -15.66
N GLY A 160 30.35 11.67 -16.75
CA GLY A 160 30.94 11.99 -18.06
C GLY A 160 31.57 10.80 -18.78
N ILE A 161 31.52 9.59 -18.21
CA ILE A 161 31.98 8.37 -18.87
C ILE A 161 30.93 7.96 -19.89
N ALA A 162 31.35 7.69 -21.13
CA ALA A 162 30.44 7.26 -22.19
C ALA A 162 29.70 5.96 -21.83
N LYS A 163 28.40 5.89 -22.14
CA LYS A 163 27.51 4.79 -21.72
C LYS A 163 27.97 3.41 -22.18
N ASP A 164 28.66 3.35 -23.32
CA ASP A 164 29.23 2.15 -23.93
C ASP A 164 30.40 1.55 -23.12
N LYS A 165 31.06 2.35 -22.26
CA LYS A 165 32.06 1.86 -21.31
C LYS A 165 31.47 1.05 -20.17
N PHE A 166 30.17 1.22 -19.91
CA PHE A 166 29.44 0.34 -19.02
C PHE A 166 28.84 -0.82 -19.83
N PRO A 167 28.92 -2.07 -19.34
CA PRO A 167 28.42 -3.23 -20.05
C PRO A 167 26.91 -3.14 -20.27
N VAL A 168 26.43 -3.77 -21.36
CA VAL A 168 24.99 -3.78 -21.65
C VAL A 168 24.24 -4.66 -20.66
N GLN A 169 24.82 -5.78 -20.26
CA GLN A 169 24.31 -6.63 -19.19
C GLN A 169 24.85 -6.18 -17.84
N CYS A 170 24.03 -6.25 -16.80
CA CYS A 170 24.44 -5.89 -15.46
C CYS A 170 25.63 -6.76 -15.02
N PRO A 171 26.77 -6.16 -14.63
CA PRO A 171 27.95 -6.91 -14.20
C PRO A 171 27.88 -7.33 -12.73
N PHE A 172 26.75 -7.07 -12.06
CA PHE A 172 26.53 -7.34 -10.65
C PHE A 172 25.47 -8.43 -10.54
N THR A 173 25.74 -9.43 -9.70
CA THR A 173 24.68 -10.36 -9.34
C THR A 173 23.69 -9.67 -8.40
N LYS A 174 22.49 -10.21 -8.29
CA LYS A 174 21.49 -9.69 -7.36
C LYS A 174 21.96 -9.84 -5.90
N ASP A 175 22.72 -10.89 -5.61
CA ASP A 175 23.34 -11.08 -4.30
C ASP A 175 24.36 -9.98 -4.00
N ASP A 176 25.21 -9.63 -4.97
CA ASP A 176 26.16 -8.50 -4.80
C ASP A 176 25.45 -7.18 -4.54
N VAL A 177 24.29 -6.95 -5.18
CA VAL A 177 23.49 -5.74 -4.96
C VAL A 177 22.87 -5.75 -3.57
N LEU A 178 22.45 -6.91 -3.06
CA LEU A 178 21.77 -7.03 -1.77
C LEU A 178 22.71 -7.24 -0.58
N ASN A 179 24.00 -7.45 -0.83
CA ASN A 179 25.01 -7.64 0.20
C ASN A 179 26.15 -6.63 0.03
N SER A 180 26.07 -5.53 0.77
CA SER A 180 27.04 -4.44 0.67
C SER A 180 28.44 -4.84 1.14
N GLU A 181 28.58 -5.85 2.00
CA GLU A 181 29.88 -6.31 2.50
C GLU A 181 30.76 -6.91 1.40
N ASN A 182 30.14 -7.47 0.34
CA ASN A 182 30.84 -8.01 -0.83
C ASN A 182 31.70 -6.95 -1.55
N TRP A 183 31.44 -5.66 -1.33
CA TRP A 183 32.08 -4.55 -2.05
C TRP A 183 33.23 -3.88 -1.31
N PHE A 184 33.36 -4.12 0.00
CA PHE A 184 34.26 -3.37 0.87
C PHE A 184 35.27 -4.24 1.61
N SER A 185 35.36 -5.53 1.26
CA SER A 185 36.35 -6.44 1.80
C SER A 185 37.73 -6.08 1.26
N ASP A 186 38.70 -5.86 2.16
CA ASP A 186 40.12 -5.67 1.87
C ASP A 186 40.80 -6.96 1.38
#